data_AF-A0A414PCF9-F1
#
_entry.id   AF-A0A414PCF9-F1
#
_cell.length_a   1.000
_cell.length_b   1.000
_cell.length_c   1.000
_cell.angle_alpha   90.00
_cell.angle_beta   90.00
_cell.angle_gamma   90.00
#
_symmetry.space_group_name_H-M   'P 1'
#
loop_
_entity.id
_entity.type
_entity.pdbx_description
1 polymer ?
#
loop_
_entity_poly.entity_id
_entity_poly.type
_entity_poly.pdbx_seq_one_letter_code
_entity_poly.pdbx_strand_id
1 'polypeptide(L)'
;AVIAEVDASRIETRHRQGWVGHVTDSLPQAFALAKEAMDSHTPISIAYHGNVVDLLEYAVKEQIHIDLLSDQTSCHAAYDGGYCPVRLTFEERTRMLHENPAEFRRKVDATLKRHFLAIKELVGRGTYFFDYGNSFMKAVYDAGVPEIARNGSDKNGFIFPSYVEDIMGPELFDYGYGPFRWVCLSGKHEDLVKTDRAAMECIDPTRRGQDLDNYNWIRDAEKNNLVVGTQARILYQDAEGRMKIALRFNEMVRRGEVGPIMLGRDHHDVSGTDSPFRETSNIKDGSNVMADMAVQCFAGNCARGMSLVAL
;
A
#
# COMPACT_ATOMS: atom_id res chain seq x y z
N ALA A 1 11.19 -9.63 -1.40
CA ALA A 1 10.54 -9.05 -0.20
C ALA A 1 10.19 -10.17 0.78
N VAL A 2 10.34 -9.92 2.09
CA VAL A 2 9.84 -10.81 3.16
C VAL A 2 8.63 -10.14 3.81
N ILE A 3 7.50 -10.83 3.87
CA ILE A 3 6.22 -10.32 4.38
C ILE A 3 5.78 -11.19 5.55
N ALA A 4 5.71 -10.63 6.76
CA ALA A 4 5.19 -11.33 7.93
C ALA A 4 3.65 -11.28 7.96
N GLU A 5 3.01 -12.43 8.18
CA GLU A 5 1.57 -12.55 8.35
C GLU A 5 1.28 -13.64 9.38
N VAL A 6 0.38 -13.36 10.32
CA VAL A 6 0.01 -14.28 11.40
C VAL A 6 -1.18 -15.17 11.03
N ASP A 7 -1.98 -14.76 10.04
CA ASP A 7 -3.15 -15.48 9.55
C ASP A 7 -2.77 -16.38 8.36
N ALA A 8 -2.61 -17.67 8.62
CA ALA A 8 -2.30 -18.67 7.60
C ALA A 8 -3.27 -18.64 6.41
N SER A 9 -4.56 -18.32 6.64
CA SER A 9 -5.55 -18.26 5.57
C SER A 9 -5.25 -17.13 4.57
N ARG A 10 -4.66 -16.03 5.05
CA ARG A 10 -4.25 -14.90 4.21
C ARG A 10 -3.05 -15.29 3.36
N ILE A 11 -2.05 -15.93 3.96
CA ILE A 11 -0.86 -16.44 3.26
C ILE A 11 -1.28 -17.41 2.16
N GLU A 12 -2.10 -18.41 2.51
CA GLU A 12 -2.56 -19.43 1.57
C GLU A 12 -3.29 -18.80 0.38
N THR A 13 -4.17 -17.82 0.64
CA THR A 13 -4.88 -17.10 -0.43
C THR A 13 -3.89 -16.44 -1.41
N ARG A 14 -2.88 -15.71 -0.90
CA ARG A 14 -1.92 -14.99 -1.78
C ARG A 14 -0.97 -15.94 -2.49
N HIS A 15 -0.60 -17.04 -1.84
CA HIS A 15 0.23 -18.06 -2.46
C HIS A 15 -0.53 -18.77 -3.60
N ARG A 16 -1.78 -19.18 -3.37
CA ARG A 16 -2.65 -19.78 -4.42
C ARG A 16 -2.90 -18.83 -5.60
N GLN A 17 -2.98 -17.53 -5.32
CA GLN A 17 -3.11 -16.48 -6.35
C GLN A 17 -1.80 -16.19 -7.10
N GLY A 18 -0.66 -16.76 -6.68
CA GLY A 18 0.65 -16.49 -7.26
C GLY A 18 1.27 -15.14 -6.86
N TRP A 19 0.67 -14.42 -5.90
CA TRP A 19 1.17 -13.13 -5.42
C TRP A 19 2.39 -13.30 -4.49
N VAL A 20 2.48 -14.46 -3.83
CA VAL A 20 3.62 -14.86 -3.01
C VAL A 20 4.21 -16.16 -3.53
N GLY A 21 5.53 -16.17 -3.77
CA GLY A 21 6.25 -17.32 -4.32
C GLY A 21 6.68 -18.36 -3.28
N HIS A 22 7.16 -17.92 -2.12
CA HIS A 22 7.68 -18.79 -1.06
C HIS A 22 6.92 -18.59 0.24
N VAL A 23 6.75 -19.66 1.01
CA VAL A 23 6.15 -19.63 2.35
C VAL A 23 7.06 -20.36 3.33
N THR A 24 7.31 -19.76 4.49
CA THR A 24 8.05 -20.39 5.58
C THR A 24 7.55 -19.88 6.93
N ASP A 25 7.64 -20.71 7.98
CA ASP A 25 7.42 -20.33 9.37
C ASP A 25 8.75 -20.22 10.16
N SER A 26 9.88 -20.33 9.46
CA SER A 26 11.23 -20.31 10.02
C SER A 26 11.92 -18.99 9.76
N LEU A 27 12.23 -18.26 10.83
CA LEU A 27 12.97 -16.99 10.79
C LEU A 27 14.34 -17.13 10.07
N PRO A 28 15.20 -18.11 10.42
CA PRO A 28 16.45 -18.33 9.68
C PRO A 28 16.23 -18.60 8.19
N GLN A 29 15.22 -19.40 7.85
CA GLN A 29 14.95 -19.75 6.45
C GLN A 29 14.47 -18.55 5.65
N ALA A 30 13.60 -17.70 6.21
CA ALA A 30 13.10 -16.50 5.54
C ALA A 30 14.24 -15.57 5.12
N PHE A 31 15.20 -15.32 6.02
CA PHE A 31 16.36 -14.49 5.71
C PHE A 31 17.39 -15.19 4.81
N ALA A 32 17.56 -16.51 4.93
CA ALA A 32 18.45 -17.26 4.04
C ALA A 32 17.96 -17.22 2.58
N LEU A 33 16.66 -17.44 2.35
CA LEU A 33 16.04 -17.31 1.02
C LEU A 33 16.18 -15.88 0.47
N ALA A 34 15.92 -14.87 1.31
CA ALA A 34 16.08 -13.48 0.91
C ALA A 34 17.52 -13.17 0.48
N LYS A 35 18.51 -13.66 1.24
CA LYS A 35 19.93 -13.49 0.92
C LYS A 35 20.33 -14.17 -0.38
N GLU A 36 19.98 -15.44 -0.56
CA GLU A 36 20.26 -16.18 -1.80
C GLU A 36 19.67 -15.47 -3.04
N ALA A 37 18.46 -14.95 -2.91
CA ALA A 37 17.80 -14.21 -3.97
C ALA A 37 18.47 -12.85 -4.27
N MET A 38 18.93 -12.14 -3.23
CA MET A 38 19.72 -10.91 -3.40
C MET A 38 21.06 -11.20 -4.10
N ASP A 39 21.78 -12.23 -3.66
CA ASP A 39 23.08 -12.63 -4.21
C ASP A 39 22.97 -13.09 -5.68
N SER A 40 21.84 -13.70 -6.05
CA SER A 40 21.54 -14.14 -7.43
C SER A 40 20.76 -13.12 -8.26
N HIS A 41 20.46 -11.94 -7.72
CA HIS A 41 19.62 -10.91 -8.36
C HIS A 41 18.26 -11.42 -8.87
N THR A 42 17.68 -12.42 -8.19
CA THR A 42 16.40 -13.00 -8.57
C THR A 42 15.27 -12.40 -7.73
N PRO A 43 14.27 -11.74 -8.33
CA PRO A 43 13.17 -11.18 -7.57
C PRO A 43 12.27 -12.29 -7.02
N ILE A 44 12.14 -12.37 -5.69
CA ILE A 44 11.23 -13.30 -5.02
C ILE A 44 10.38 -12.60 -3.95
N SER A 45 9.23 -13.19 -3.66
CA SER A 45 8.35 -12.84 -2.53
C SER A 45 8.25 -14.01 -1.56
N ILE A 46 8.49 -13.74 -0.28
CA ILE A 46 8.51 -14.72 0.81
C ILE A 46 7.46 -14.29 1.84
N ALA A 47 6.44 -15.11 2.08
CA ALA A 47 5.58 -14.97 3.25
C ALA A 47 6.20 -15.72 4.44
N TYR A 48 6.48 -14.98 5.50
CA TYR A 48 6.80 -15.52 6.81
C TYR A 48 5.51 -15.68 7.61
N HIS A 49 5.15 -16.92 7.94
CA HIS A 49 4.02 -17.22 8.81
C HIS A 49 4.44 -17.01 10.28
N GLY A 50 4.14 -15.81 10.79
CA GLY A 50 4.53 -15.40 12.12
C GLY A 50 4.35 -13.91 12.35
N ASN A 51 4.70 -13.44 13.54
CA ASN A 51 4.53 -12.04 13.91
C ASN A 51 5.68 -11.19 13.34
N VAL A 52 5.35 -10.03 12.77
CA VAL A 52 6.36 -9.08 12.26
C VAL A 52 7.37 -8.67 13.33
N VAL A 53 6.95 -8.58 14.60
CA VAL A 53 7.86 -8.23 15.70
C VAL A 53 8.92 -9.30 15.91
N ASP A 54 8.57 -10.58 15.82
CA ASP A 54 9.54 -11.68 15.93
C ASP A 54 10.54 -11.65 14.75
N LEU A 55 10.06 -11.32 13.55
CA LEU A 55 10.89 -11.16 12.34
C LEU A 55 11.91 -10.03 12.48
N LEU A 56 11.48 -8.85 12.93
CA LEU A 56 12.34 -7.68 13.06
C LEU A 56 13.30 -7.80 14.24
N GLU A 57 12.87 -8.34 15.37
CA GLU A 57 13.77 -8.60 16.51
C GLU A 57 14.83 -9.64 16.16
N TYR A 58 14.50 -10.64 15.35
CA TYR A 58 15.48 -11.59 14.81
C TYR A 58 16.51 -10.87 13.92
N ALA A 59 16.07 -10.01 13.00
CA ALA A 59 16.97 -9.22 12.16
C ALA A 59 17.91 -8.33 12.98
N VAL A 60 17.38 -7.67 14.02
CA VAL A 60 18.16 -6.87 14.97
C VAL A 60 19.22 -7.71 15.67
N LYS A 61 18.83 -8.87 16.21
CA LYS A 61 19.70 -9.77 16.97
C LYS A 61 20.83 -10.36 16.11
N GLU A 62 20.50 -10.84 14.92
CA GLU A 62 21.44 -11.48 14.00
C GLU A 62 22.18 -10.47 13.10
N GLN A 63 21.98 -9.16 13.34
CA GLN A 63 22.59 -8.06 12.60
C GLN A 63 22.38 -8.14 11.09
N ILE A 64 21.16 -8.51 10.69
CA ILE A 64 20.78 -8.61 9.28
C ILE A 64 20.48 -7.21 8.76
N HIS A 65 21.13 -6.84 7.65
CA HIS A 65 20.85 -5.58 6.96
C HIS A 65 19.54 -5.67 6.18
N ILE A 66 18.74 -4.60 6.28
CA ILE A 66 17.48 -4.44 5.56
C ILE A 66 17.53 -3.07 4.90
N ASP A 67 17.46 -3.02 3.57
CA ASP A 67 17.50 -1.75 2.83
C ASP A 67 16.21 -0.95 3.02
N LEU A 68 15.07 -1.61 2.85
CA LEU A 68 13.72 -1.01 2.89
C LEU A 68 12.83 -1.74 3.90
N LEU A 69 12.13 -0.98 4.74
CA LEU A 69 11.19 -1.50 5.72
C LEU A 69 9.90 -0.65 5.74
N SER A 70 8.77 -1.32 5.90
CA SER A 70 7.47 -0.67 6.14
C SER A 70 6.55 -1.62 6.92
N ASP A 71 5.38 -1.13 7.29
CA ASP A 71 4.33 -1.91 7.96
C ASP A 71 2.97 -1.63 7.30
N GLN A 72 2.20 -2.69 7.09
CA GLN A 72 0.83 -2.61 6.55
C GLN A 72 -0.16 -3.45 7.37
N THR A 73 0.16 -3.72 8.64
CA THR A 73 -0.84 -4.28 9.56
C THR A 73 -2.03 -3.33 9.73
N SER A 74 -3.17 -3.80 10.24
CA SER A 74 -4.37 -2.95 10.34
C SER A 74 -4.38 -2.11 11.62
N CYS A 75 -3.36 -1.25 11.80
CA CYS A 75 -3.22 -0.41 13.00
C CYS A 75 -4.32 0.63 13.18
N HIS A 76 -5.04 1.00 12.12
CA HIS A 76 -6.27 1.81 12.20
C HIS A 76 -7.36 1.18 13.09
N ALA A 77 -7.28 -0.14 13.31
CA ALA A 77 -8.15 -0.92 14.19
C ALA A 77 -7.33 -1.82 15.12
N ALA A 78 -6.17 -1.33 15.61
CA ALA A 78 -5.20 -2.13 16.37
C ALA A 78 -5.84 -2.87 17.56
N TYR A 79 -6.73 -2.19 18.29
CA TYR A 79 -7.39 -2.72 19.49
C TYR A 79 -8.65 -3.54 19.21
N ASP A 80 -9.12 -3.58 17.96
CA ASP A 80 -10.34 -4.25 17.53
C ASP A 80 -10.04 -5.46 16.62
N GLY A 81 -8.80 -5.97 16.70
CA GLY A 81 -8.37 -7.18 15.99
C GLY A 81 -7.62 -6.95 14.68
N GLY A 82 -7.33 -5.69 14.33
CA GLY A 82 -6.46 -5.36 13.21
C GLY A 82 -4.96 -5.61 13.46
N TYR A 83 -4.56 -5.77 14.71
CA TYR A 83 -3.18 -6.01 15.12
C TYR A 83 -3.07 -7.22 16.05
N CYS A 84 -2.11 -8.11 15.79
CA CYS A 84 -1.93 -9.34 16.58
C CYS A 84 -0.78 -9.18 17.57
N PRO A 85 -1.02 -9.29 18.89
CA PRO A 85 0.06 -9.26 19.86
C PRO A 85 1.06 -10.38 19.62
N VAL A 86 2.35 -10.06 19.81
CA VAL A 86 3.43 -11.03 19.72
C VAL A 86 3.27 -12.12 20.79
N ARG A 87 3.70 -13.35 20.47
CA ARG A 87 3.49 -14.57 21.28
C ARG A 87 2.05 -15.07 21.40
N LEU A 88 1.09 -14.46 20.72
CA LEU A 88 -0.22 -15.06 20.50
C LEU A 88 -0.31 -15.58 19.07
N THR A 89 -0.93 -16.75 18.91
CA THR A 89 -1.39 -17.17 17.57
C THR A 89 -2.57 -16.31 17.13
N PHE A 90 -2.89 -16.35 15.82
CA PHE A 90 -4.06 -15.66 15.29
C PHE A 90 -5.37 -16.12 15.96
N GLU A 91 -5.51 -17.41 16.24
CA GLU A 91 -6.67 -18.00 16.91
C GLU A 91 -6.77 -17.55 18.38
N GLU A 92 -5.66 -17.59 19.12
CA GLU A 92 -5.59 -17.13 20.50
C GLU A 92 -5.91 -15.65 20.62
N ARG A 93 -5.38 -14.85 19.69
CA ARG A 93 -5.71 -13.43 19.57
C ARG A 93 -7.20 -13.24 19.35
N THR A 94 -7.79 -13.98 18.40
CA THR A 94 -9.21 -13.85 18.05
C THR A 94 -10.11 -14.21 19.23
N ARG A 95 -9.75 -15.26 19.97
CA ARG A 95 -10.44 -15.65 21.21
C ARG A 95 -10.32 -14.57 22.29
N MET A 96 -9.10 -14.04 22.51
CA MET A 96 -8.82 -13.04 23.55
C MET A 96 -9.55 -11.72 23.33
N LEU A 97 -9.76 -11.32 22.06
CA LEU A 97 -10.56 -10.14 21.71
C LEU A 97 -11.96 -10.16 22.36
N HIS A 98 -12.55 -11.34 22.52
CA HIS A 98 -13.88 -11.50 23.12
C HIS A 98 -13.81 -11.83 24.60
N GLU A 99 -12.90 -12.71 25.01
CA GLU A 99 -12.83 -13.22 26.38
C GLU A 99 -12.20 -12.23 27.36
N ASN A 100 -11.19 -11.47 26.93
CA ASN A 100 -10.48 -10.53 27.80
C ASN A 100 -9.96 -9.31 27.02
N PRO A 101 -10.84 -8.40 26.58
CA PRO A 101 -10.45 -7.21 25.80
C PRO A 101 -9.44 -6.31 26.52
N ALA A 102 -9.48 -6.25 27.86
CA ALA A 102 -8.56 -5.44 28.65
C ALA A 102 -7.12 -6.00 28.65
N GLU A 103 -6.95 -7.32 28.76
CA GLU A 103 -5.64 -7.96 28.58
C GLU A 103 -5.18 -7.86 27.13
N PHE A 104 -6.08 -8.02 26.16
CA PHE A 104 -5.76 -7.87 24.74
C PHE A 104 -5.13 -6.49 24.46
N ARG A 105 -5.78 -5.40 24.90
CA ARG A 105 -5.26 -4.04 24.74
C ARG A 105 -3.88 -3.87 25.36
N ARG A 106 -3.66 -4.35 26.60
CA ARG A 106 -2.33 -4.31 27.24
C ARG A 106 -1.25 -5.06 26.45
N LYS A 107 -1.61 -6.20 25.84
CA LYS A 107 -0.68 -6.95 24.99
C LYS A 107 -0.42 -6.26 23.66
N VAL A 108 -1.41 -5.60 23.07
CA VAL A 108 -1.25 -4.75 21.88
C VAL A 108 -0.28 -3.61 22.18
N ASP A 109 -0.47 -2.88 23.28
CA ASP A 109 0.42 -1.78 23.69
C ASP A 109 1.88 -2.25 23.82
N ALA A 110 2.08 -3.36 24.55
CA ALA A 110 3.41 -3.95 24.73
C ALA A 110 4.04 -4.41 23.40
N THR A 111 3.23 -4.89 22.47
CA THR A 111 3.69 -5.34 21.14
C THR A 111 4.07 -4.15 20.27
N LEU A 112 3.25 -3.11 20.20
CA LEU A 112 3.53 -1.89 19.44
C LEU A 112 4.82 -1.22 19.92
N LYS A 113 5.05 -1.18 21.24
CA LYS A 113 6.31 -0.69 21.79
C LYS A 113 7.51 -1.51 21.33
N ARG A 114 7.43 -2.84 21.33
CA ARG A 114 8.51 -3.71 20.83
C ARG A 114 8.73 -3.52 19.33
N HIS A 115 7.65 -3.44 18.56
CA HIS A 115 7.69 -3.20 17.12
C HIS A 115 8.45 -1.91 16.79
N PHE A 116 8.09 -0.81 17.47
CA PHE A 116 8.76 0.47 17.33
C PHE A 116 10.25 0.41 17.69
N LEU A 117 10.63 -0.25 18.80
CA LEU A 117 12.03 -0.36 19.20
C LEU A 117 12.87 -1.14 18.18
N ALA A 118 12.31 -2.20 17.59
CA ALA A 118 12.98 -2.95 16.53
C ALA A 118 13.18 -2.10 15.27
N ILE A 119 12.15 -1.37 14.83
CA ILE A 119 12.25 -0.43 13.69
C ILE A 119 13.30 0.64 13.98
N LYS A 120 13.27 1.27 15.15
CA LYS A 120 14.22 2.32 15.55
C LYS A 120 15.67 1.84 15.49
N GLU A 121 15.93 0.62 15.97
CA GLU A 121 17.27 0.02 15.92
C GLU A 121 17.71 -0.27 14.48
N LEU A 122 16.82 -0.80 13.63
CA LEU A 122 17.13 -1.06 12.21
C LEU A 122 17.39 0.26 11.45
N VAL A 123 16.57 1.28 11.67
CA VAL A 123 16.76 2.62 11.09
C VAL A 123 18.08 3.23 11.57
N GLY A 124 18.43 3.06 12.85
CA GLY A 124 19.74 3.47 13.39
C GLY A 124 20.93 2.81 12.70
N ARG A 125 20.73 1.67 12.02
CA ARG A 125 21.72 0.94 11.23
C ARG A 125 21.65 1.24 9.72
N GLY A 126 20.81 2.19 9.31
CA GLY A 126 20.70 2.64 7.91
C GLY A 126 19.52 2.06 7.13
N THR A 127 18.62 1.30 7.76
CA THR A 127 17.36 0.89 7.10
C THR A 127 16.51 2.11 6.80
N TYR A 128 16.02 2.23 5.56
CA TYR A 128 15.02 3.23 5.22
C TYR A 128 13.62 2.72 5.59
N PHE A 129 13.04 3.31 6.62
CA PHE A 129 11.67 3.02 7.06
C PHE A 129 10.71 4.13 6.65
N PHE A 130 9.53 3.75 6.17
CA PHE A 130 8.42 4.65 5.92
C PHE A 130 7.09 4.03 6.37
N ASP A 131 6.20 4.85 6.93
CA ASP A 131 4.84 4.44 7.31
C ASP A 131 3.95 4.29 6.07
N TYR A 132 3.25 3.16 5.94
CA TYR A 132 2.42 2.86 4.75
C TYR A 132 0.97 3.40 4.85
N GLY A 133 0.72 4.37 5.73
CA GLY A 133 -0.59 5.00 5.88
C GLY A 133 -1.63 4.09 6.56
N ASN A 134 -1.19 3.21 7.46
CA ASN A 134 -2.04 2.27 8.19
C ASN A 134 -2.32 2.69 9.65
N SER A 135 -1.92 3.91 10.03
CA SER A 135 -1.99 4.47 11.39
C SER A 135 -1.04 3.82 12.40
N PHE A 136 0.03 3.15 11.97
CA PHE A 136 0.99 2.51 12.86
C PHE A 136 1.62 3.49 13.84
N MET A 137 2.16 4.62 13.35
CA MET A 137 2.83 5.60 14.23
C MET A 137 1.88 6.20 15.28
N LYS A 138 0.61 6.44 14.92
CA LYS A 138 -0.42 6.90 15.85
C LYS A 138 -0.74 5.84 16.90
N ALA A 139 -0.87 4.57 16.50
CA ALA A 139 -1.09 3.47 17.43
C ALA A 139 0.08 3.31 18.41
N VAL A 140 1.33 3.45 17.95
CA VAL A 140 2.53 3.45 18.81
C VAL A 140 2.51 4.60 19.82
N TYR A 141 2.11 5.80 19.39
CA TYR A 141 1.96 6.95 20.30
C TYR A 141 0.92 6.67 21.39
N ASP A 142 -0.25 6.15 20.99
CA ASP A 142 -1.35 5.83 21.90
C ASP A 142 -1.01 4.71 22.88
N ALA A 143 -0.12 3.79 22.49
CA ALA A 143 0.45 2.76 23.36
C ALA A 143 1.44 3.30 24.41
N GLY A 144 1.62 4.63 24.49
CA GLY A 144 2.44 5.29 25.51
C GLY A 144 3.90 5.46 25.11
N VAL A 145 4.19 5.60 23.81
CA VAL A 145 5.55 5.85 23.28
C VAL A 145 5.62 7.29 22.73
N PRO A 146 5.78 8.32 23.57
CA PRO A 146 5.72 9.71 23.12
C PRO A 146 6.87 10.11 22.18
N GLU A 147 8.00 9.40 22.22
CA GLU A 147 9.17 9.68 21.38
C GLU A 147 8.97 9.39 19.88
N ILE A 148 7.91 8.66 19.49
CA ILE A 148 7.53 8.51 18.09
C ILE A 148 7.04 9.84 17.49
N ALA A 149 6.55 10.77 18.32
CA ALA A 149 6.01 12.04 17.89
C ALA A 149 7.08 13.15 17.88
N ARG A 150 7.05 14.01 16.86
CA ARG A 150 7.94 15.17 16.77
C ARG A 150 7.62 16.16 17.88
N ASN A 151 8.62 16.57 18.65
CA ASN A 151 8.46 17.47 19.79
C ASN A 151 7.40 16.99 20.82
N GLY A 152 7.17 15.68 20.93
CA GLY A 152 6.29 15.06 21.92
C GLY A 152 4.78 15.19 21.68
N SER A 153 4.36 15.72 20.52
CA SER A 153 2.94 15.93 20.18
C SER A 153 2.65 15.33 18.80
N ASP A 154 1.65 14.45 18.73
CA ASP A 154 1.17 13.82 17.49
C ASP A 154 0.65 14.84 16.48
N LYS A 155 0.25 16.03 16.94
CA LYS A 155 -0.13 17.17 16.09
C LYS A 155 1.03 17.72 15.24
N ASN A 156 2.27 17.43 15.62
CA ASN A 156 3.46 17.87 14.87
C ASN A 156 3.96 16.78 13.90
N GLY A 157 3.22 15.68 13.75
CA GLY A 157 3.63 14.50 13.00
C GLY A 157 4.60 13.62 13.78
N PHE A 158 5.16 12.63 13.08
CA PHE A 158 5.95 11.55 13.67
C PHE A 158 7.39 11.53 13.14
N ILE A 159 8.31 10.88 13.86
CA ILE A 159 9.74 10.90 13.54
C ILE A 159 10.08 10.16 12.26
N PHE A 160 9.26 9.17 11.87
CA PHE A 160 9.38 8.52 10.58
C PHE A 160 8.44 9.18 9.57
N PRO A 161 8.87 9.34 8.32
CA PRO A 161 8.02 9.87 7.27
C PRO A 161 6.94 8.85 6.89
N SER A 162 5.78 9.33 6.47
CA SER A 162 4.85 8.49 5.72
C SER A 162 5.34 8.32 4.27
N TYR A 163 4.93 7.24 3.60
CA TYR A 163 5.22 7.07 2.17
C TYR A 163 4.61 8.20 1.32
N VAL A 164 3.55 8.87 1.80
CA VAL A 164 3.02 10.05 1.12
C VAL A 164 3.90 11.27 1.35
N GLU A 165 4.43 11.46 2.57
CA GLU A 165 5.31 12.59 2.87
C GLU A 165 6.56 12.58 1.99
N ASP A 166 7.21 11.42 1.88
CA ASP A 166 8.54 11.31 1.27
C ASP A 166 8.51 10.86 -0.19
N ILE A 167 7.48 10.12 -0.61
CA ILE A 167 7.45 9.46 -1.93
C ILE A 167 6.24 9.94 -2.73
N MET A 168 5.02 9.60 -2.32
CA MET A 168 3.83 9.85 -3.16
C MET A 168 3.58 11.31 -3.39
N GLY A 169 3.65 12.15 -2.36
CA GLY A 169 3.47 13.60 -2.48
C GLY A 169 4.43 14.20 -3.51
N PRO A 170 5.73 14.25 -3.20
CA PRO A 170 6.70 14.94 -4.04
C PRO A 170 6.92 14.28 -5.40
N GLU A 171 6.85 12.95 -5.51
CA GLU A 171 7.19 12.25 -6.76
C GLU A 171 5.97 11.94 -7.64
N LEU A 172 4.76 11.83 -7.07
CA LEU A 172 3.56 11.45 -7.82
C LEU A 172 2.45 12.51 -7.78
N PHE A 173 1.91 12.82 -6.60
CA PHE A 173 0.71 13.62 -6.43
C PHE A 173 0.92 15.08 -6.84
N ASP A 174 2.05 15.67 -6.49
CA ASP A 174 2.41 17.04 -6.87
C ASP A 174 2.51 17.20 -8.40
N TYR A 175 2.71 16.10 -9.12
CA TYR A 175 2.74 16.03 -10.59
C TYR A 175 1.46 15.47 -11.21
N GLY A 176 0.39 15.26 -10.43
CA GLY A 176 -0.90 14.77 -10.91
C GLY A 176 -1.01 13.26 -11.09
N TYR A 177 0.06 12.48 -10.85
CA TYR A 177 0.02 11.03 -10.97
C TYR A 177 -0.79 10.41 -9.85
N GLY A 178 -1.72 9.54 -10.20
CA GLY A 178 -2.54 8.84 -9.23
C GLY A 178 -3.28 7.67 -9.85
N PRO A 179 -3.98 6.86 -9.06
CA PRO A 179 -4.52 5.58 -9.48
C PRO A 179 -5.63 5.77 -10.53
N PHE A 180 -5.30 5.51 -11.78
CA PHE A 180 -6.24 5.44 -12.89
C PHE A 180 -6.59 3.97 -13.14
N ARG A 181 -7.87 3.63 -13.04
CA ARG A 181 -8.35 2.25 -13.20
C ARG A 181 -9.52 2.19 -14.15
N TRP A 182 -9.67 1.05 -14.79
CA TRP A 182 -10.80 0.78 -15.66
C TRP A 182 -11.29 -0.65 -15.54
N VAL A 183 -12.55 -0.86 -15.93
CA VAL A 183 -13.21 -2.16 -15.98
C VAL A 183 -13.86 -2.35 -17.34
N CYS A 184 -13.55 -3.45 -18.01
CA CYS A 184 -14.21 -3.86 -19.24
C CYS A 184 -15.56 -4.50 -18.92
N LEU A 185 -16.67 -3.78 -19.17
CA LEU A 185 -18.03 -4.23 -18.80
C LEU A 185 -18.53 -5.40 -19.64
N SER A 186 -17.83 -5.74 -20.73
CA SER A 186 -18.08 -6.96 -21.49
C SER A 186 -17.74 -8.24 -20.72
N GLY A 187 -16.89 -8.14 -19.68
CA GLY A 187 -16.34 -9.29 -18.96
C GLY A 187 -15.33 -10.12 -19.77
N LYS A 188 -14.98 -9.71 -20.99
CA LYS A 188 -14.07 -10.46 -21.87
C LYS A 188 -12.62 -10.13 -21.57
N HIS A 189 -11.81 -11.16 -21.37
CA HIS A 189 -10.36 -11.00 -21.17
C HIS A 189 -9.68 -10.33 -22.36
N GLU A 190 -10.12 -10.63 -23.58
CA GLU A 190 -9.60 -10.01 -24.81
C GLU A 190 -9.75 -8.48 -24.82
N ASP A 191 -10.83 -7.95 -24.24
CA ASP A 191 -11.02 -6.50 -24.15
C ASP A 191 -9.99 -5.90 -23.20
N LEU A 192 -9.66 -6.59 -22.09
CA LEU A 192 -8.62 -6.15 -21.16
C LEU A 192 -7.26 -6.10 -21.84
N VAL A 193 -6.88 -7.15 -22.57
CA VAL A 193 -5.62 -7.21 -23.32
C VAL A 193 -5.53 -6.06 -24.34
N LYS A 194 -6.62 -5.79 -25.07
CA LYS A 194 -6.67 -4.66 -26.01
C LYS A 194 -6.53 -3.31 -25.29
N THR A 195 -7.20 -3.13 -24.15
CA THR A 195 -7.09 -1.90 -23.37
C THR A 195 -5.71 -1.73 -22.72
N ASP A 196 -5.06 -2.80 -22.27
CA ASP A 196 -3.71 -2.77 -21.73
C ASP A 196 -2.74 -2.27 -22.80
N ARG A 197 -2.82 -2.83 -24.01
CA ARG A 197 -2.02 -2.40 -25.16
C ARG A 197 -2.29 -0.93 -25.51
N ALA A 198 -3.56 -0.53 -25.61
CA ALA A 198 -3.91 0.83 -25.98
C ALA A 198 -3.48 1.86 -24.91
N ALA A 199 -3.56 1.50 -23.62
CA ALA A 199 -3.03 2.34 -22.54
C ALA A 199 -1.50 2.44 -22.61
N MET A 200 -0.80 1.33 -22.82
CA MET A 200 0.64 1.28 -22.99
C MET A 200 1.13 2.16 -24.15
N GLU A 201 0.45 2.12 -25.30
CA GLU A 201 0.75 2.94 -26.48
C GLU A 201 0.58 4.46 -26.23
N CYS A 202 -0.20 4.86 -25.22
CA CYS A 202 -0.40 6.27 -24.85
C CYS A 202 0.68 6.82 -23.90
N ILE A 203 1.49 5.95 -23.29
CA ILE A 203 2.49 6.34 -22.29
C ILE A 203 3.83 6.57 -23.00
N ASP A 204 4.43 7.74 -22.80
CA ASP A 204 5.80 8.04 -23.23
C ASP A 204 6.79 7.68 -22.11
N PRO A 205 7.49 6.53 -22.18
CA PRO A 205 8.38 6.07 -21.12
C PRO A 205 9.65 6.92 -20.98
N THR A 206 9.87 7.92 -21.85
CA THR A 206 11.04 8.80 -21.81
C THR A 206 10.75 10.16 -21.18
N ARG A 207 9.46 10.47 -20.93
CA ARG A 207 9.02 11.78 -20.41
C ARG A 207 9.38 11.96 -18.94
N ARG A 208 9.04 11.01 -18.06
CA ARG A 208 9.35 11.01 -16.61
C ARG A 208 9.57 9.60 -16.09
N GLY A 209 10.20 9.48 -14.91
CA GLY A 209 10.37 8.19 -14.22
C GLY A 209 9.04 7.48 -13.95
N GLN A 210 8.01 8.24 -13.55
CA GLN A 210 6.67 7.69 -13.32
C GLN A 210 6.04 7.12 -14.60
N ASP A 211 6.32 7.70 -15.78
CA ASP A 211 5.83 7.14 -17.04
C ASP A 211 6.55 5.82 -17.38
N LEU A 212 7.86 5.76 -17.17
CA LEU A 212 8.64 4.53 -17.34
C LEU A 212 8.14 3.40 -16.43
N ASP A 213 7.88 3.71 -15.16
CA ASP A 213 7.37 2.75 -14.18
C ASP A 213 6.00 2.20 -14.62
N ASN A 214 5.10 3.08 -15.03
CA ASN A 214 3.75 2.69 -15.45
C ASN A 214 3.72 1.98 -16.80
N TYR A 215 4.64 2.31 -17.70
CA TYR A 215 4.86 1.58 -18.95
C TYR A 215 5.36 0.15 -18.70
N ASN A 216 6.36 -0.01 -17.84
CA ASN A 216 6.88 -1.33 -17.47
C ASN A 216 5.82 -2.16 -16.76
N TRP A 217 5.07 -1.55 -15.84
CA TRP A 217 3.94 -2.18 -15.17
C TRP A 217 2.92 -2.72 -16.18
N ILE A 218 2.37 -1.87 -17.05
CA ILE A 218 1.28 -2.29 -17.95
C ILE A 218 1.75 -3.35 -18.96
N ARG A 219 3.01 -3.30 -19.40
CA ARG A 219 3.63 -4.31 -20.26
C ARG A 219 3.62 -5.70 -19.62
N ASP A 220 3.86 -5.77 -18.32
CA ASP A 220 4.02 -7.04 -17.59
C ASP A 220 2.77 -7.44 -16.79
N ALA A 221 1.76 -6.57 -16.70
CA ALA A 221 0.59 -6.77 -15.85
C ALA A 221 -0.26 -8.00 -16.23
N GLU A 222 -0.24 -8.42 -17.49
CA GLU A 222 -0.87 -9.67 -17.95
C GLU A 222 -0.11 -10.91 -17.45
N LYS A 223 1.22 -10.90 -17.53
CA LYS A 223 2.08 -12.03 -17.11
C LYS A 223 1.92 -12.37 -15.63
N ASN A 224 1.61 -11.36 -14.81
CA ASN A 224 1.39 -11.52 -13.39
C ASN A 224 0.01 -12.12 -13.02
N ASN A 225 -0.91 -12.25 -13.98
CA ASN A 225 -2.23 -12.87 -13.81
C ASN A 225 -3.00 -12.42 -12.54
N LEU A 226 -3.04 -11.11 -12.30
CA LEU A 226 -3.58 -10.53 -11.05
C LEU A 226 -5.10 -10.31 -11.06
N VAL A 227 -5.79 -10.64 -12.15
CA VAL A 227 -7.22 -10.36 -12.32
C VAL A 227 -8.05 -11.32 -11.47
N VAL A 228 -8.85 -10.76 -10.57
CA VAL A 228 -9.84 -11.50 -9.77
C VAL A 228 -11.23 -10.92 -10.03
N GLY A 229 -12.15 -11.74 -10.52
CA GLY A 229 -13.51 -11.30 -10.84
C GLY A 229 -13.58 -10.53 -12.16
N THR A 230 -13.93 -9.24 -12.10
CA THR A 230 -14.11 -8.40 -13.30
C THR A 230 -12.80 -8.13 -14.01
N GLN A 231 -12.86 -8.03 -15.35
CA GLN A 231 -11.71 -7.69 -16.18
C GLN A 231 -11.33 -6.21 -15.97
N ALA A 232 -10.36 -5.98 -15.09
CA ALA A 232 -9.98 -4.66 -14.63
C ALA A 232 -8.47 -4.50 -14.60
N ARG A 233 -8.01 -3.27 -14.78
CA ARG A 233 -6.61 -2.87 -14.68
C ARG A 233 -6.50 -1.54 -13.96
N ILE A 234 -5.35 -1.33 -13.35
CA ILE A 234 -4.94 -0.09 -12.70
C ILE A 234 -3.56 0.29 -13.20
N LEU A 235 -3.26 1.58 -13.28
CA LEU A 235 -1.93 2.16 -13.40
C LEU A 235 -1.98 3.61 -12.90
N TYR A 236 -0.85 4.28 -12.77
CA TYR A 236 -0.78 5.69 -12.40
C TYR A 236 -0.52 6.57 -13.63
N GLN A 237 -1.27 7.66 -13.76
CA GLN A 237 -1.05 8.69 -14.80
C GLN A 237 -1.44 10.08 -14.30
N ASP A 238 -0.82 11.09 -14.89
CA ASP A 238 -1.16 12.50 -14.75
C ASP A 238 -2.44 12.88 -15.52
N ALA A 239 -2.87 14.13 -15.39
CA ALA A 239 -4.11 14.62 -16.03
C ALA A 239 -4.11 14.39 -17.55
N GLU A 240 -3.00 14.68 -18.24
CA GLU A 240 -2.88 14.47 -19.67
C GLU A 240 -2.90 12.99 -20.06
N GLY A 241 -2.14 12.14 -19.34
CA GLY A 241 -2.11 10.71 -19.57
C GLY A 241 -3.49 10.07 -19.39
N ARG A 242 -4.19 10.40 -18.30
CA ARG A 242 -5.57 9.95 -18.05
C ARG A 242 -6.51 10.35 -19.20
N MET A 243 -6.44 11.60 -19.66
CA MET A 243 -7.27 12.08 -20.76
C MET A 243 -6.97 11.34 -22.09
N LYS A 244 -5.69 11.17 -22.45
CA LYS A 244 -5.28 10.46 -23.67
C LYS A 244 -5.78 9.03 -23.69
N ILE A 245 -5.58 8.29 -22.59
CA ILE A 245 -6.02 6.90 -22.46
C ILE A 245 -7.56 6.81 -22.52
N ALA A 246 -8.27 7.68 -21.78
CA ALA A 246 -9.73 7.69 -21.77
C ALA A 246 -10.33 7.94 -23.16
N LEU A 247 -9.77 8.90 -23.92
CA LEU A 247 -10.22 9.19 -25.28
C LEU A 247 -9.91 8.03 -26.24
N ARG A 248 -8.74 7.39 -26.10
CA ARG A 248 -8.38 6.21 -26.90
C ARG A 248 -9.34 5.05 -26.63
N PHE A 249 -9.67 4.76 -25.38
CA PHE A 249 -10.65 3.75 -25.03
C PHE A 249 -12.04 4.06 -25.60
N ASN A 250 -12.50 5.30 -25.48
CA ASN A 250 -13.79 5.71 -26.02
C ASN A 250 -13.86 5.58 -27.54
N GLU A 251 -12.75 5.82 -28.25
CA GLU A 251 -12.65 5.55 -29.69
C GLU A 251 -12.75 4.06 -30.00
N MET A 252 -12.05 3.20 -29.27
CA MET A 252 -12.11 1.74 -29.45
C MET A 252 -13.53 1.20 -29.24
N VAL A 253 -14.25 1.71 -28.22
CA VAL A 253 -15.67 1.40 -28.00
C VAL A 253 -16.53 1.84 -29.18
N ARG A 254 -16.34 3.07 -29.68
CA ARG A 254 -17.09 3.59 -30.84
C ARG A 254 -16.88 2.75 -32.10
N ARG A 255 -15.67 2.20 -32.28
CA ARG A 255 -15.32 1.33 -33.41
C ARG A 255 -15.72 -0.14 -33.23
N GLY A 256 -16.24 -0.51 -32.06
CA GLY A 256 -16.60 -1.89 -31.73
C GLY A 256 -15.40 -2.82 -31.52
N GLU A 257 -14.21 -2.28 -31.27
CA GLU A 257 -12.99 -3.06 -31.01
C GLU A 257 -13.05 -3.76 -29.64
N VAL A 258 -13.74 -3.13 -28.68
CA VAL A 258 -14.00 -3.58 -27.30
C VAL A 258 -15.42 -3.18 -26.88
N GLY A 259 -15.98 -3.84 -25.86
CA GLY A 259 -17.23 -3.42 -25.23
C GLY A 259 -17.07 -2.17 -24.34
N PRO A 260 -18.16 -1.67 -23.72
CA PRO A 260 -18.11 -0.49 -22.84
C PRO A 260 -17.08 -0.62 -21.72
N ILE A 261 -16.39 0.48 -21.40
CA ILE A 261 -15.35 0.55 -20.38
C ILE A 261 -15.77 1.56 -19.32
N MET A 262 -15.77 1.14 -18.05
CA MET A 262 -15.98 2.04 -16.92
C MET A 262 -14.63 2.54 -16.42
N LEU A 263 -14.45 3.85 -16.36
CA LEU A 263 -13.26 4.49 -15.78
C LEU A 263 -13.51 4.83 -14.31
N GLY A 264 -12.47 4.77 -13.49
CA GLY A 264 -12.54 5.12 -12.08
C GLY A 264 -11.16 5.30 -11.47
N ARG A 265 -11.15 5.42 -10.14
CA ARG A 265 -9.93 5.56 -9.32
C ARG A 265 -10.17 5.07 -7.91
N ASP A 266 -9.08 4.96 -7.16
CA ASP A 266 -9.17 4.96 -5.70
C ASP A 266 -9.44 6.38 -5.17
N HIS A 267 -9.82 6.50 -3.90
CA HIS A 267 -9.88 7.80 -3.22
C HIS A 267 -8.46 8.31 -2.90
N HIS A 268 -7.48 7.40 -2.78
CA HIS A 268 -6.05 7.69 -2.68
C HIS A 268 -5.50 8.34 -3.97
N ASP A 269 -5.81 9.61 -4.21
CA ASP A 269 -5.47 10.35 -5.42
C ASP A 269 -5.23 11.83 -5.10
N VAL A 270 -4.64 12.55 -6.05
CA VAL A 270 -4.09 13.91 -5.93
C VAL A 270 -5.06 14.98 -5.41
N SER A 271 -6.36 14.75 -5.50
CA SER A 271 -7.38 15.71 -5.02
C SER A 271 -8.58 15.02 -4.35
N GLY A 272 -8.54 13.69 -4.23
CA GLY A 272 -9.70 12.90 -3.84
C GLY A 272 -9.88 12.74 -2.34
N THR A 273 -8.87 13.07 -1.53
CA THR A 273 -8.84 12.79 -0.10
C THR A 273 -8.04 13.86 0.64
N ASP A 274 -8.62 14.43 1.70
CA ASP A 274 -7.89 15.14 2.74
C ASP A 274 -7.65 14.19 3.92
N SER A 275 -6.39 13.96 4.26
CA SER A 275 -6.00 13.01 5.33
C SER A 275 -4.63 13.40 5.89
N PRO A 276 -4.57 14.11 7.05
CA PRO A 276 -3.34 14.71 7.55
C PRO A 276 -2.25 13.71 7.90
N PHE A 277 -2.62 12.44 8.09
CA PHE A 277 -1.70 11.35 8.41
C PHE A 277 -1.34 10.49 7.20
N ARG A 278 -1.87 10.80 6.01
CA ARG A 278 -1.60 10.07 4.77
C ARG A 278 -1.61 11.02 3.57
N GLU A 279 -2.71 11.13 2.81
CA GLU A 279 -2.76 11.86 1.53
C GLU A 279 -2.31 13.33 1.58
N THR A 280 -2.58 14.05 2.66
CA THR A 280 -2.19 15.47 2.82
C THR A 280 -1.05 15.68 3.80
N SER A 281 -0.35 14.62 4.18
CA SER A 281 0.75 14.69 5.16
C SER A 281 1.95 15.51 4.69
N ASN A 282 2.20 15.61 3.38
CA ASN A 282 3.27 16.44 2.81
C ASN A 282 2.93 17.95 2.76
N ILE A 283 1.69 18.36 3.06
CA ILE A 283 1.26 19.76 3.00
C ILE A 283 1.72 20.52 4.25
N LYS A 284 2.47 21.61 4.09
CA LYS A 284 3.19 22.31 5.19
C LYS A 284 2.72 23.73 5.48
N ASP A 285 1.71 24.25 4.77
CA ASP A 285 1.14 25.59 5.01
C ASP A 285 0.09 25.63 6.14
N GLY A 286 -0.23 24.47 6.72
CA GLY A 286 -1.21 24.28 7.79
C GLY A 286 -2.61 23.88 7.31
N SER A 287 -2.85 23.77 6.00
CA SER A 287 -4.15 23.34 5.45
C SER A 287 -4.34 21.82 5.43
N ASN A 288 -3.33 21.04 5.84
CA ASN A 288 -3.35 19.57 5.81
C ASN A 288 -4.49 18.93 6.64
N VAL A 289 -5.05 19.68 7.59
CA VAL A 289 -6.16 19.27 8.46
C VAL A 289 -7.55 19.67 7.96
N MET A 290 -7.62 20.38 6.82
CA MET A 290 -8.87 20.82 6.22
C MET A 290 -9.56 19.66 5.48
N ALA A 291 -10.77 19.91 4.94
CA ALA A 291 -11.51 18.94 4.13
C ALA A 291 -12.09 19.55 2.84
N ASP A 292 -11.74 20.80 2.55
CA ASP A 292 -12.30 21.56 1.43
C ASP A 292 -11.89 20.96 0.08
N MET A 293 -10.67 20.43 -0.05
CA MET A 293 -10.18 19.87 -1.32
C MET A 293 -11.02 18.68 -1.77
N ALA A 294 -11.26 17.72 -0.87
CA ALA A 294 -12.07 16.53 -1.16
C ALA A 294 -13.52 16.90 -1.50
N VAL A 295 -14.12 17.85 -0.75
CA VAL A 295 -15.48 18.34 -1.01
C VAL A 295 -15.57 19.07 -2.36
N GLN A 296 -14.59 19.90 -2.69
CA GLN A 296 -14.53 20.61 -3.97
C GLN A 296 -14.30 19.64 -5.14
N CYS A 297 -13.48 18.59 -4.95
CA CYS A 297 -13.29 17.53 -5.94
C CYS A 297 -14.61 16.80 -6.22
N PHE A 298 -15.32 16.38 -5.17
CA PHE A 298 -16.64 15.78 -5.27
C PHE A 298 -17.62 16.66 -6.06
N ALA A 299 -17.82 17.91 -5.62
CA ALA A 299 -18.77 18.82 -6.24
C ALA A 299 -18.40 19.13 -7.70
N GLY A 300 -17.10 19.32 -7.96
CA GLY A 300 -16.57 19.57 -9.30
C GLY A 300 -16.75 18.40 -10.26
N ASN A 301 -16.66 17.17 -9.77
CA ASN A 301 -16.87 15.94 -10.55
C ASN A 301 -18.35 15.74 -10.88
N CYS A 302 -19.25 16.01 -9.93
CA CYS A 302 -20.69 16.02 -10.16
C CYS A 302 -21.07 17.02 -11.27
N ALA A 303 -20.53 18.24 -11.20
CA ALA A 303 -20.81 19.29 -12.17
C ALA A 303 -20.23 19.02 -13.58
N ARG A 304 -19.20 18.17 -13.69
CA ARG A 304 -18.50 17.87 -14.96
C ARG A 304 -18.95 16.57 -15.62
N GLY A 305 -20.03 15.94 -15.12
CA GLY A 305 -20.68 14.82 -15.80
C GLY A 305 -20.06 13.45 -15.53
N MET A 306 -19.44 13.24 -14.36
CA MET A 306 -19.08 11.88 -13.95
C MET A 306 -20.33 11.02 -13.73
N SER A 307 -20.30 9.77 -14.18
CA SER A 307 -21.44 8.84 -14.12
C SER A 307 -21.84 8.47 -12.68
N LEU A 308 -20.88 8.45 -11.75
CA LEU A 308 -21.07 8.21 -10.32
C LEU A 308 -19.97 8.93 -9.55
N VAL A 309 -20.32 9.57 -8.44
CA VAL A 309 -19.38 10.26 -7.54
C VAL A 309 -19.68 9.84 -6.10
N ALA A 310 -18.63 9.56 -5.33
CA ALA A 310 -18.71 9.26 -3.91
C ALA A 310 -17.85 10.27 -3.13
N LEU A 311 -18.31 10.64 -1.93
CA LEU A 311 -17.58 11.41 -0.94
C LEU A 311 -17.54 10.60 0.36
#